data_AF-A0A519UH48-F1
#
_entry.id   AF-A0A519UH48-F1
#
_cell.length_a   1.000
_cell.length_b   1.000
_cell.length_c   1.000
_cell.angle_alpha   90.00
_cell.angle_beta   90.00
_cell.angle_gamma   90.00
#
_symmetry.space_group_name_H-M   'P 1'
#
loop_
_entity.id
_entity.type
_entity.pdbx_description
1 polymer ?
#
loop_
_entity_poly.entity_id
_entity_poly.type
_entity_poly.pdbx_seq_one_letter_code
_entity_poly.pdbx_strand_id
1 'polypeptide(L)'
;SQLQIYSPKKGVQASSINPLDDFTVMNIAPSGVFEVQQEFDNIMMVPLSFARELLGEEKNISAIEINVNEGVDAEKLKTKIENELGESYIVKNRVQQNQALYNVLGSEKWMVYIILTFILVIAIFNIIGSLTMLVIDKLKDISILNSLGAGKKLIRRIFLLEGMMITLTGCIFGLLIGFVFCLLQQKFGWFKMGETNLLLSNAYPIAFKWQDFVLVFVTVSFFSFIASTLASNLSVKNIDKLNQDL
;
A
#
# COMPACT_ATOMS: atom_id res chain seq x y z
N SER A 1 22.32 15.32 36.18
CA SER A 1 21.45 16.48 36.44
C SER A 1 20.04 15.96 36.71
N GLN A 2 19.33 16.44 37.73
CA GLN A 2 17.94 16.06 37.99
C GLN A 2 17.01 16.98 37.18
N LEU A 3 15.93 16.43 36.62
CA LEU A 3 14.90 17.19 35.92
C LEU A 3 13.79 17.55 36.90
N GLN A 4 13.39 18.82 36.90
CA GLN A 4 12.24 19.33 37.63
C GLN A 4 11.01 19.28 36.73
N ILE A 5 9.97 18.60 37.19
CA ILE A 5 8.71 18.45 36.46
C ILE A 5 7.63 19.19 37.24
N TYR A 6 6.89 20.03 36.51
CA TYR A 6 5.80 20.84 37.04
C TYR A 6 4.48 20.28 36.51
N SER A 7 3.55 19.98 37.41
CA SER A 7 2.18 19.62 37.05
C SER A 7 1.19 20.54 37.76
N PRO A 8 0.22 21.16 37.07
CA PRO A 8 -0.84 21.91 37.71
C PRO A 8 -1.63 21.03 38.68
N LYS A 9 -1.93 21.55 39.87
CA LYS A 9 -2.81 20.86 40.83
C LYS A 9 -4.25 20.90 40.33
N LYS A 10 -4.97 19.78 40.48
CA LYS A 10 -6.38 19.71 40.12
C LYS A 10 -7.24 20.48 41.13
N GLY A 11 -8.23 21.23 40.65
CA GLY A 11 -9.25 21.86 41.50
C GLY A 11 -8.89 23.23 42.10
N VAL A 12 -7.79 23.86 41.65
CA VAL A 12 -7.43 25.22 42.09
C VAL A 12 -8.34 26.24 41.38
N GLN A 13 -9.30 26.82 42.11
CA GLN A 13 -10.29 27.78 41.58
C GLN A 13 -9.85 29.25 41.69
N ALA A 14 -8.82 29.55 42.48
CA ALA A 14 -8.26 30.88 42.64
C ALA A 14 -6.73 30.80 42.58
N SER A 15 -6.12 31.57 41.69
CA SER A 15 -4.66 31.65 41.58
C SER A 15 -4.10 32.11 42.93
N SER A 16 -3.22 31.30 43.50
CA SER A 16 -2.58 31.63 44.78
C SER A 16 -1.68 32.86 44.62
N ILE A 17 -1.43 33.56 45.73
CA ILE A 17 -0.56 34.76 45.76
C ILE A 17 0.84 34.43 45.20
N ASN A 18 1.27 33.17 45.36
CA ASN A 18 2.48 32.63 44.77
C ASN A 18 2.13 31.58 43.70
N PRO A 19 2.33 31.88 42.40
CA PRO A 19 2.01 30.96 41.31
C PRO A 19 2.66 29.57 41.40
N LEU A 20 3.76 29.41 42.15
CA LEU A 20 4.40 28.10 42.34
C LEU A 20 3.58 27.15 43.22
N ASP A 21 2.72 27.67 44.09
CA ASP A 21 1.91 26.85 45.00
C ASP A 21 0.78 26.12 44.25
N ASP A 22 0.43 26.58 43.06
CA ASP A 22 -0.57 25.98 42.17
C ASP A 22 -0.03 24.77 41.40
N PHE A 23 1.27 24.48 41.52
CA PHE A 23 1.94 23.35 40.88
C PHE A 23 2.43 22.33 41.90
N THR A 24 2.35 21.06 41.52
CA THR A 24 3.13 19.99 42.14
C THR A 24 4.48 19.93 41.41
N VAL A 25 5.56 20.12 42.17
CA VAL A 25 6.93 20.10 41.64
C VAL A 25 7.63 18.86 42.17
N MET A 26 8.14 18.03 41.27
CA MET A 26 8.92 16.84 41.64
C MET A 26 10.18 16.70 40.79
N ASN A 27 11.18 16.06 41.38
CA ASN A 27 12.48 15.84 40.76
C ASN A 27 12.62 14.38 40.34
N ILE A 28 13.07 14.14 39.11
CA ILE A 28 13.43 12.79 38.64
C ILE A 28 14.73 12.85 37.85
N ALA A 29 15.59 11.85 38.03
CA ALA A 29 16.80 11.72 37.23
C ALA A 29 16.47 11.02 35.90
N PRO A 30 16.89 11.55 34.74
CA PRO A 30 16.68 10.89 33.46
C PRO A 30 17.51 9.60 33.41
N SER A 31 16.86 8.47 33.10
CA SER A 31 17.55 7.19 32.91
C SER A 31 18.03 6.98 31.47
N GLY A 32 17.43 7.67 30.51
CA GLY A 32 17.73 7.56 29.10
C GLY A 32 16.94 8.59 28.30
N VAL A 33 17.45 8.93 27.12
CA VAL A 33 16.79 9.80 26.14
C VAL A 33 16.75 9.00 24.84
N PHE A 34 15.56 8.89 24.26
CA PHE A 34 15.33 8.15 23.04
C PHE A 34 14.62 9.07 22.05
N GLU A 35 15.06 9.02 20.80
CA GLU A 35 14.45 9.71 19.67
C GLU A 35 13.92 8.61 18.75
N VAL A 36 12.60 8.60 18.51
CA VAL A 36 11.95 7.50 17.77
C VAL A 36 11.23 8.05 16.55
N GLN A 37 10.26 8.94 16.76
CA GLN A 37 9.43 9.58 15.74
C GLN A 37 8.94 10.92 16.30
N GLN A 38 8.81 11.93 15.45
CA GLN A 38 8.41 13.29 15.88
C GLN A 38 7.10 13.36 16.67
N GLU A 39 6.17 12.45 16.41
CA GLU A 39 4.92 12.35 17.17
C GLU A 39 5.13 11.96 18.64
N PHE A 40 6.25 11.33 18.97
CA PHE A 40 6.58 10.82 20.30
C PHE A 40 7.70 11.61 21.01
N ASP A 41 8.30 12.61 20.35
CA ASP A 41 9.44 13.38 20.89
C ASP A 41 9.05 14.25 22.11
N ASN A 42 7.75 14.46 22.33
CA ASN A 42 7.21 15.21 23.48
C ASN A 42 6.67 14.32 24.61
N ILE A 43 6.98 13.02 24.61
CA ILE A 43 6.49 12.09 25.64
C ILE A 43 7.60 11.78 26.64
N MET A 44 7.26 11.88 27.93
CA MET A 44 8.11 11.44 29.02
C MET A 44 7.56 10.15 29.65
N MET A 45 8.38 9.11 29.70
CA MET A 45 8.05 7.88 30.40
C MET A 45 8.59 7.94 31.83
N VAL A 46 7.69 7.81 32.81
CA VAL A 46 8.02 7.83 34.23
C VAL A 46 7.39 6.63 34.94
N PRO A 47 7.93 6.18 36.09
CA PRO A 47 7.27 5.17 36.90
C PRO A 47 5.85 5.58 37.27
N LEU A 48 4.91 4.62 37.28
CA LEU A 48 3.50 4.89 37.60
C LEU A 48 3.33 5.53 38.99
N SER A 49 4.13 5.11 39.98
CA SER A 49 4.12 5.70 41.32
C SER A 49 4.42 7.21 41.29
N PHE A 50 5.43 7.62 40.51
CA PHE A 50 5.78 9.02 40.33
C PHE A 50 4.67 9.79 39.62
N ALA A 51 4.09 9.24 38.55
CA ALA A 51 2.98 9.89 37.85
C ALA A 51 1.75 10.11 38.75
N ARG A 52 1.41 9.15 39.62
CA ARG A 52 0.28 9.25 40.56
C ARG A 52 0.46 10.38 41.55
N GLU A 53 1.66 10.50 42.12
CA GLU A 53 1.99 11.57 43.06
C GLU A 53 2.03 12.94 42.35
N LEU A 54 2.62 13.00 41.15
CA LEU A 54 2.70 14.23 40.35
C LEU A 54 1.32 14.79 39.99
N LEU A 55 0.41 13.91 39.55
CA LEU A 55 -0.91 14.27 39.04
C LEU A 55 -1.99 14.32 40.12
N GLY A 56 -1.68 13.92 41.36
CA GLY A 56 -2.64 13.83 42.46
C GLY A 56 -3.72 12.76 42.24
N GLU A 57 -3.40 11.67 41.54
CA GLU A 57 -4.32 10.59 41.18
C GLU A 57 -3.83 9.26 41.75
N GLU A 58 -4.14 8.97 43.01
CA GLU A 58 -3.57 7.80 43.69
C GLU A 58 -4.05 6.46 43.13
N LYS A 59 -5.31 6.41 42.65
CA LYS A 59 -5.99 5.15 42.29
C LYS A 59 -6.38 5.05 40.82
N ASN A 60 -6.75 6.17 40.20
CA ASN A 60 -7.30 6.16 38.85
C ASN A 60 -6.18 5.98 37.81
N ILE A 61 -6.53 5.33 36.71
CA ILE A 61 -5.66 5.15 35.54
C ILE A 61 -6.46 5.53 34.30
N SER A 62 -5.80 6.17 33.34
CA SER A 62 -6.45 6.63 32.11
C SER A 62 -6.71 5.50 31.13
N ALA A 63 -5.76 4.57 31.00
CA ALA A 63 -5.84 3.45 30.07
C ALA A 63 -5.01 2.26 30.56
N ILE A 64 -5.39 1.06 30.11
CA ILE A 64 -4.60 -0.16 30.24
C ILE A 64 -4.22 -0.59 28.83
N GLU A 65 -2.92 -0.72 28.59
CA GLU A 65 -2.41 -1.28 27.35
C GLU A 65 -2.14 -2.77 27.53
N ILE A 66 -2.69 -3.58 26.63
CA ILE A 66 -2.51 -5.02 26.63
C ILE A 66 -1.70 -5.38 25.40
N ASN A 67 -0.48 -5.89 25.62
CA ASN A 67 0.34 -6.45 24.57
C ASN A 67 0.06 -7.95 24.44
N VAL A 68 -0.07 -8.41 23.20
CA VAL A 68 -0.56 -9.75 22.87
C VAL A 68 0.59 -10.53 22.24
N ASN A 69 0.78 -11.78 22.65
CA ASN A 69 1.81 -12.66 22.10
C ASN A 69 1.54 -13.04 20.64
N GLU A 70 2.60 -13.41 19.92
CA GLU A 70 2.51 -13.86 18.52
C GLU A 70 1.51 -15.03 18.35
N GLY A 71 0.68 -14.95 17.31
CA GLY A 71 -0.30 -15.99 16.96
C GLY A 71 -1.69 -15.82 17.58
N VAL A 72 -1.89 -14.85 18.48
CA VAL A 72 -3.22 -14.53 19.03
C VAL A 72 -3.89 -13.46 18.16
N ASP A 73 -5.15 -13.72 17.80
CA ASP A 73 -5.98 -12.80 17.05
C ASP A 73 -6.46 -11.65 17.96
N ALA A 74 -5.90 -10.46 17.73
CA ALA A 74 -6.18 -9.27 18.52
C ALA A 74 -7.66 -8.83 18.43
N GLU A 75 -8.34 -9.10 17.31
CA GLU A 75 -9.74 -8.70 17.15
C GLU A 75 -10.65 -9.64 17.95
N LYS A 76 -10.36 -10.95 17.93
CA LYS A 76 -11.08 -11.92 18.78
C LYS A 76 -10.88 -11.64 20.27
N LEU A 77 -9.64 -11.30 20.68
CA LEU A 77 -9.36 -10.93 22.06
C LEU A 77 -10.12 -9.66 22.46
N LYS A 78 -10.12 -8.65 21.59
CA LYS A 78 -10.85 -7.41 21.79
C LYS A 78 -12.34 -7.68 22.03
N THR A 79 -13.00 -8.44 21.15
CA THR A 79 -14.43 -8.78 21.31
C THR A 79 -14.69 -9.53 22.62
N LYS A 80 -13.78 -10.42 23.01
CA LYS A 80 -13.90 -11.13 24.30
C LYS A 80 -13.83 -10.17 25.48
N ILE A 81 -12.89 -9.23 25.47
CA ILE A 81 -12.71 -8.22 26.53
C ILE A 81 -13.92 -7.28 26.58
N GLU A 82 -14.44 -6.84 25.42
CA GLU A 82 -15.65 -6.00 25.35
C GLU A 82 -16.85 -6.70 25.96
N ASN A 83 -17.03 -8.00 25.69
CA ASN A 83 -18.12 -8.79 26.26
C ASN A 83 -17.99 -8.99 27.78
N GLU A 84 -16.78 -9.11 28.31
CA GLU A 84 -16.54 -9.29 29.75
C GLU A 84 -16.61 -7.98 30.54
N LEU A 85 -16.17 -6.86 29.97
CA LEU A 85 -16.15 -5.55 30.64
C LEU A 85 -17.45 -4.74 30.48
N GLY A 86 -18.28 -5.07 29.49
CA GLY A 86 -19.52 -4.37 29.19
C GLY A 86 -19.31 -2.96 28.63
N GLU A 87 -20.39 -2.16 28.58
CA GLU A 87 -20.41 -0.84 27.93
C GLU A 87 -19.73 0.29 28.72
N SER A 88 -19.28 0.02 29.95
CA SER A 88 -18.62 1.03 30.79
C SER A 88 -17.20 1.38 30.33
N TYR A 89 -16.60 0.55 29.46
CA TYR A 89 -15.24 0.71 28.98
C TYR A 89 -15.19 0.73 27.46
N ILE A 90 -14.31 1.57 26.92
CA ILE A 90 -14.07 1.64 25.47
C ILE A 90 -12.80 0.85 25.16
N VAL A 91 -12.95 -0.29 24.49
CA VAL A 91 -11.81 -1.10 24.05
C VAL A 91 -11.46 -0.73 22.61
N LYS A 92 -10.27 -0.18 22.38
CA LYS A 92 -9.78 0.18 21.04
C LYS A 92 -8.55 -0.63 20.69
N ASN A 93 -8.53 -1.21 19.50
CA ASN A 93 -7.31 -1.79 18.93
C ASN A 93 -6.38 -0.69 18.36
N ARG A 94 -5.13 -1.04 18.01
CA ARG A 94 -4.14 -0.07 17.48
C ARG A 94 -4.61 0.65 16.21
N VAL A 95 -5.41 -0.02 15.38
CA VAL A 95 -5.97 0.55 14.14
C VAL A 95 -6.97 1.66 14.46
N GLN A 96 -7.85 1.42 15.42
CA GLN A 96 -8.88 2.35 15.86
C GLN A 96 -8.32 3.54 16.64
N GLN A 97 -7.23 3.34 17.39
CA GLN A 97 -6.55 4.45 18.06
C GLN A 97 -5.93 5.44 17.06
N ASN A 98 -5.47 4.95 15.90
CA ASN A 98 -4.80 5.74 14.87
C ASN A 98 -5.65 5.90 13.60
N GLN A 99 -6.98 6.05 13.75
CA GLN A 99 -7.92 5.98 12.63
C GLN A 99 -7.63 7.01 11.53
N ALA A 100 -7.14 8.21 11.86
CA ALA A 100 -6.75 9.21 10.87
C ALA A 100 -5.63 8.72 9.94
N LEU A 101 -4.57 8.12 10.50
CA LEU A 101 -3.47 7.52 9.74
C LEU A 101 -3.98 6.40 8.82
N TYR A 102 -4.82 5.50 9.34
CA TYR A 102 -5.36 4.39 8.56
C TYR A 102 -6.36 4.84 7.48
N ASN A 103 -7.15 5.89 7.72
CA ASN A 103 -8.08 6.44 6.75
C ASN A 103 -7.34 7.09 5.57
N VAL A 104 -6.22 7.79 5.83
CA VAL A 104 -5.35 8.35 4.79
C VAL A 104 -4.73 7.24 3.95
N LEU A 105 -4.12 6.23 4.59
CA LEU A 105 -3.52 5.07 3.91
C LEU A 105 -4.55 4.27 3.09
N GLY A 106 -5.79 4.16 3.58
CA GLY A 106 -6.88 3.48 2.87
C GLY A 106 -7.33 4.24 1.64
N SER A 107 -7.49 5.56 1.75
CA SER A 107 -7.96 6.42 0.64
C SER A 107 -6.91 6.53 -0.48
N GLU A 108 -5.63 6.60 -0.12
CA GLU A 108 -4.53 6.64 -1.10
C GLU A 108 -4.49 5.39 -1.98
N LYS A 109 -4.68 4.20 -1.39
CA LYS A 109 -4.72 2.92 -2.13
C LYS A 109 -5.82 2.89 -3.19
N TRP A 110 -6.99 3.45 -2.88
CA TRP A 110 -8.10 3.53 -3.84
C TRP A 110 -7.77 4.41 -5.04
N MET A 111 -7.13 5.57 -4.81
CA MET A 111 -6.74 6.45 -5.91
C MET A 111 -5.70 5.80 -6.82
N VAL A 112 -4.69 5.16 -6.24
CA VAL A 112 -3.67 4.39 -7.00
C VAL A 112 -4.33 3.26 -7.80
N TYR A 113 -5.27 2.53 -7.21
CA TYR A 113 -6.00 1.46 -7.89
C TYR A 113 -6.78 1.96 -9.11
N ILE A 114 -7.48 3.10 -9.00
CA ILE A 114 -8.24 3.70 -10.11
C ILE A 114 -7.29 4.10 -11.25
N ILE A 115 -6.17 4.76 -10.94
CA ILE A 115 -5.18 5.18 -11.94
C ILE A 115 -4.59 3.96 -12.66
N LEU A 116 -4.19 2.92 -11.93
CA LEU A 116 -3.68 1.67 -12.50
C LEU A 116 -4.70 1.00 -13.43
N THR A 117 -5.96 0.97 -13.02
CA THR A 117 -7.05 0.41 -13.84
C THR A 117 -7.20 1.19 -15.15
N PHE A 118 -7.12 2.52 -15.09
CA PHE A 118 -7.22 3.36 -16.29
C PHE A 118 -6.05 3.14 -17.26
N ILE A 119 -4.82 3.05 -16.73
CA ILE A 119 -3.62 2.73 -17.52
C ILE A 119 -3.77 1.36 -18.20
N LEU A 120 -4.28 0.36 -17.47
CA LEU A 120 -4.51 -0.98 -18.01
C LEU A 120 -5.50 -0.96 -19.18
N VAL A 121 -6.60 -0.22 -19.05
CA VAL A 121 -7.60 -0.07 -20.12
C VAL A 121 -6.98 0.56 -21.37
N ILE A 122 -6.20 1.64 -21.21
CA ILE A 122 -5.48 2.30 -22.32
C ILE A 122 -4.53 1.31 -23.00
N ALA A 123 -3.79 0.52 -22.22
CA ALA A 123 -2.86 -0.48 -22.74
C ALA A 123 -3.58 -1.55 -23.59
N ILE A 124 -4.73 -2.05 -23.13
CA ILE A 124 -5.51 -3.05 -23.88
C ILE A 124 -5.99 -2.46 -25.21
N PHE A 125 -6.50 -1.23 -25.25
CA PHE A 125 -6.91 -0.59 -26.50
C PHE A 125 -5.75 -0.41 -27.48
N ASN A 126 -4.57 -0.02 -26.99
CA ASN A 126 -3.37 0.10 -27.82
C ASN A 126 -2.94 -1.25 -28.42
N ILE A 127 -3.00 -2.33 -27.63
CA ILE A 127 -2.69 -3.68 -28.14
C ILE A 127 -3.68 -4.09 -29.24
N ILE A 128 -4.98 -3.90 -29.02
CA ILE A 128 -6.00 -4.23 -30.01
C ILE A 128 -5.78 -3.44 -31.30
N GLY A 129 -5.51 -2.13 -31.19
CA GLY A 129 -5.24 -1.26 -32.34
C GLY A 129 -4.00 -1.69 -33.12
N SER A 130 -2.89 -1.93 -32.42
CA SER A 130 -1.63 -2.37 -33.02
C SER A 130 -1.76 -3.72 -33.72
N LEU A 131 -2.39 -4.72 -33.10
CA LEU A 131 -2.61 -6.03 -33.71
C LEU A 131 -3.54 -5.97 -34.92
N THR A 132 -4.59 -5.14 -34.84
CA THR A 132 -5.51 -4.95 -35.96
C THR A 132 -4.79 -4.32 -37.15
N MET A 133 -3.99 -3.29 -36.91
CA MET A 133 -3.20 -2.63 -37.95
C MET A 133 -2.19 -3.59 -38.59
N LEU A 134 -1.49 -4.38 -37.78
CA LEU A 134 -0.53 -5.39 -38.26
C LEU A 134 -1.23 -6.40 -39.20
N VAL A 135 -2.43 -6.85 -38.86
CA VAL A 135 -3.19 -7.76 -39.73
C VAL A 135 -3.55 -7.08 -41.04
N ILE A 136 -4.00 -5.82 -40.98
CA ILE A 136 -4.37 -5.04 -42.18
C ILE A 136 -3.16 -4.91 -43.11
N ASP A 137 -1.99 -4.57 -42.57
CA ASP A 137 -0.75 -4.45 -43.35
C ASP A 137 -0.32 -5.78 -43.99
N LYS A 138 -0.67 -6.90 -43.36
CA LYS A 138 -0.38 -8.27 -43.83
C LYS A 138 -1.49 -8.91 -44.66
N LEU A 139 -2.57 -8.19 -45.00
CA LEU A 139 -3.69 -8.74 -45.77
C LEU A 139 -3.28 -9.40 -47.09
N LYS A 140 -2.37 -8.79 -47.84
CA LYS A 140 -1.90 -9.35 -49.12
C LYS A 140 -1.19 -10.69 -48.93
N ASP A 141 -0.33 -10.78 -47.91
CA ASP A 141 0.40 -11.99 -47.56
C ASP A 141 -0.58 -13.11 -47.13
N ILE A 142 -1.61 -12.74 -46.35
CA ILE A 142 -2.68 -13.65 -45.94
C ILE A 142 -3.46 -14.19 -47.15
N SER A 143 -3.78 -13.35 -48.13
CA SER A 143 -4.50 -13.77 -49.35
C SER A 143 -3.67 -14.74 -50.20
N ILE A 144 -2.35 -14.55 -50.29
CA ILE A 144 -1.44 -15.50 -50.94
C ILE A 144 -1.44 -16.83 -50.19
N LEU A 145 -1.30 -16.79 -48.87
CA LEU A 145 -1.32 -17.99 -48.03
C LEU A 145 -2.64 -18.77 -48.16
N ASN A 146 -3.76 -18.06 -48.19
CA ASN A 146 -5.09 -18.64 -48.38
C ASN A 146 -5.23 -19.29 -49.76
N SER A 147 -4.65 -18.67 -50.81
CA SER A 147 -4.61 -19.24 -52.16
C SER A 147 -3.75 -20.50 -52.26
N LEU A 148 -2.77 -20.65 -51.37
CA LEU A 148 -1.96 -21.87 -51.21
C LEU A 148 -2.64 -22.94 -50.33
N GLY A 149 -3.86 -22.70 -49.83
CA GLY A 149 -4.63 -23.65 -49.03
C GLY A 149 -4.59 -23.43 -47.51
N ALA A 150 -4.04 -22.31 -47.03
CA ALA A 150 -4.05 -21.98 -45.60
C ALA A 150 -5.47 -21.65 -45.11
N GLY A 151 -6.04 -22.52 -44.27
CA GLY A 151 -7.36 -22.28 -43.70
C GLY A 151 -7.39 -21.14 -42.67
N LYS A 152 -8.57 -20.54 -42.46
CA LYS A 152 -8.83 -19.46 -41.48
C LYS A 152 -8.31 -19.76 -40.06
N LYS A 153 -8.31 -21.04 -39.64
CA LYS A 153 -7.76 -21.46 -38.33
C LYS A 153 -6.25 -21.27 -38.23
N LEU A 154 -5.50 -21.48 -39.31
CA LEU A 154 -4.04 -21.31 -39.32
C LEU A 154 -3.69 -19.82 -39.19
N ILE A 155 -4.35 -18.98 -39.99
CA ILE A 155 -4.21 -17.52 -39.96
C ILE A 155 -4.51 -16.98 -38.55
N ARG A 156 -5.64 -17.40 -37.96
CA ARG A 156 -6.01 -17.03 -36.59
C ARG A 156 -4.95 -17.43 -35.56
N ARG A 157 -4.35 -18.62 -35.69
CA ARG A 157 -3.32 -19.14 -34.78
C ARG A 157 -2.01 -18.36 -34.89
N ILE A 158 -1.61 -17.96 -36.09
CA ILE A 158 -0.41 -17.13 -36.32
C ILE A 158 -0.56 -15.81 -35.55
N PHE A 159 -1.65 -15.07 -35.77
CA PHE A 159 -1.87 -13.79 -35.10
C PHE A 159 -2.05 -13.92 -33.59
N LEU A 160 -2.66 -15.02 -33.12
CA LEU A 160 -2.77 -15.28 -31.69
C LEU A 160 -1.38 -15.49 -31.05
N LEU A 161 -0.52 -16.29 -31.69
CA LEU A 161 0.84 -16.53 -31.22
C LEU A 161 1.69 -15.26 -31.26
N GLU A 162 1.55 -14.46 -32.30
CA GLU A 162 2.28 -13.19 -32.45
C GLU A 162 1.88 -12.19 -31.36
N GLY A 163 0.58 -12.02 -31.10
CA GLY A 163 0.09 -11.20 -29.99
C GLY A 163 0.54 -11.72 -28.62
N MET A 164 0.59 -13.04 -28.42
CA MET A 164 1.15 -13.63 -27.20
C MET A 164 2.65 -13.36 -27.08
N MET A 165 3.44 -13.43 -28.15
CA MET A 165 4.88 -13.14 -28.10
C MET A 165 5.17 -11.68 -27.74
N ILE A 166 4.44 -10.74 -28.34
CA ILE A 166 4.57 -9.31 -28.04
C ILE A 166 4.25 -9.03 -26.57
N THR A 167 3.16 -9.60 -26.05
CA THR A 167 2.76 -9.38 -24.65
C THR A 167 3.69 -10.06 -23.65
N LEU A 168 4.16 -11.27 -23.95
CA LEU A 168 5.05 -12.01 -23.06
C LEU A 168 6.43 -11.36 -22.98
N THR A 169 6.97 -10.89 -24.11
CA THR A 169 8.23 -10.13 -24.13
C THR A 169 8.07 -8.81 -23.36
N GLY A 170 6.99 -8.06 -23.60
CA GLY A 170 6.68 -6.85 -22.83
C GLY A 170 6.56 -7.09 -21.33
N CYS A 171 5.92 -8.19 -20.92
CA CYS A 171 5.80 -8.58 -19.52
C CYS A 171 7.17 -8.89 -18.89
N ILE A 172 8.01 -9.66 -19.57
CA ILE A 172 9.38 -9.97 -19.10
C ILE A 172 10.19 -8.69 -18.91
N PHE A 173 10.19 -7.80 -19.91
CA PHE A 173 10.90 -6.52 -19.80
C PHE A 173 10.31 -5.63 -18.69
N GLY A 174 8.99 -5.58 -18.55
CA GLY A 174 8.32 -4.81 -17.49
C GLY A 174 8.68 -5.31 -16.10
N LEU A 175 8.66 -6.63 -15.88
CA LEU A 175 9.06 -7.23 -14.61
C LEU A 175 10.54 -6.99 -14.31
N LEU A 176 11.42 -7.07 -15.31
CA LEU A 176 12.85 -6.79 -15.17
C LEU A 176 13.07 -5.33 -14.77
N ILE A 177 12.43 -4.39 -15.46
CA ILE A 177 12.53 -2.95 -15.15
C ILE A 177 11.99 -2.68 -13.74
N GLY A 178 10.84 -3.25 -13.37
CA GLY A 178 10.26 -3.12 -12.03
C GLY A 178 11.18 -3.69 -10.95
N PHE A 179 11.78 -4.85 -11.19
CA PHE A 179 12.75 -5.46 -10.29
C PHE A 179 13.99 -4.59 -10.08
N VAL A 180 14.59 -4.09 -11.17
CA VAL A 180 15.74 -3.18 -11.12
C VAL A 180 15.38 -1.90 -10.37
N PHE A 181 14.19 -1.34 -10.62
CA PHE A 181 13.71 -0.16 -9.93
C PHE A 181 13.59 -0.38 -8.42
N CYS A 182 13.01 -1.50 -7.98
CA CYS A 182 12.94 -1.83 -6.56
C CYS A 182 14.33 -2.00 -5.93
N LEU A 183 15.30 -2.59 -6.64
CA LEU A 183 16.67 -2.72 -6.15
C LEU A 183 17.36 -1.36 -6.01
N LEU A 184 17.18 -0.48 -6.99
CA LEU A 184 17.70 0.89 -6.95
C LEU A 184 17.07 1.66 -5.79
N GLN A 185 15.76 1.53 -5.58
CA GLN A 185 15.09 2.20 -4.47
C GLN A 185 15.55 1.67 -3.11
N GLN A 186 15.81 0.37 -2.94
CA GLN A 186 16.39 -0.15 -1.70
C GLN A 186 17.81 0.35 -1.45
N LYS A 187 18.62 0.47 -2.51
CA LYS A 187 20.02 0.89 -2.39
C LYS A 187 20.18 2.40 -2.20
N PHE A 188 19.39 3.19 -2.92
CA PHE A 188 19.57 4.64 -3.00
C PHE A 188 18.48 5.45 -2.28
N GLY A 189 17.31 4.87 -2.04
CA GLY A 189 16.23 5.53 -1.30
C GLY A 189 15.78 6.85 -1.91
N TRP A 190 15.61 6.91 -3.24
CA TRP A 190 15.25 8.12 -3.98
C TRP A 190 13.91 8.70 -3.55
N PHE A 191 12.91 7.83 -3.34
CA PHE A 191 11.59 8.22 -2.85
C PHE A 191 11.56 8.16 -1.33
N LYS A 192 11.51 9.34 -0.70
CA LYS A 192 11.47 9.52 0.75
C LYS A 192 10.07 9.93 1.19
N MET A 193 9.70 9.55 2.41
CA MET A 193 8.43 9.90 3.02
C MET A 193 8.60 11.23 3.76
N GLY A 194 8.11 12.35 3.20
CA GLY A 194 7.91 13.64 3.90
C GLY A 194 9.14 14.36 4.50
N GLU A 195 9.02 15.67 4.68
CA GLU A 195 10.08 16.56 5.21
C GLU A 195 10.24 16.43 6.73
N THR A 196 11.07 15.53 7.25
CA THR A 196 12.00 15.89 8.34
C THR A 196 13.11 14.86 8.58
N ASN A 197 14.29 15.28 8.16
CA ASN A 197 15.60 15.17 8.82
C ASN A 197 15.94 13.89 9.61
N LEU A 198 16.83 13.07 9.06
CA LEU A 198 18.28 13.10 9.30
C LEU A 198 18.67 12.19 10.48
N LEU A 199 18.56 10.87 10.30
CA LEU A 199 19.59 9.89 10.65
C LEU A 199 19.12 8.50 10.13
N LEU A 200 19.86 7.99 9.13
CA LEU A 200 19.89 6.59 8.65
C LEU A 200 18.57 5.95 8.15
N SER A 201 18.28 6.21 6.86
CA SER A 201 17.42 5.41 5.96
C SER A 201 15.89 5.61 6.03
N ASN A 202 15.42 6.82 5.69
CA ASN A 202 14.00 7.16 5.44
C ASN A 202 13.61 6.99 3.96
N ALA A 203 13.87 5.82 3.37
CA ALA A 203 13.31 5.47 2.07
C ALA A 203 11.93 4.82 2.26
N TYR A 204 10.99 5.05 1.34
CA TYR A 204 9.71 4.32 1.37
C TYR A 204 10.00 2.80 1.38
N PRO A 205 9.61 2.06 2.43
CA PRO A 205 10.05 0.69 2.61
C PRO A 205 9.38 -0.22 1.58
N ILE A 206 10.17 -0.74 0.63
CA ILE A 206 9.72 -1.72 -0.36
C ILE A 206 10.16 -3.11 0.07
N ALA A 207 9.18 -3.98 0.35
CA ALA A 207 9.42 -5.39 0.61
C ALA A 207 9.33 -6.20 -0.69
N PHE A 208 10.40 -6.92 -1.03
CA PHE A 208 10.38 -7.85 -2.15
C PHE A 208 9.61 -9.12 -1.77
N LYS A 209 8.44 -9.31 -2.37
CA LYS A 209 7.68 -10.56 -2.28
C LYS A 209 7.65 -11.20 -3.65
N TRP A 210 8.31 -12.34 -3.81
CA TRP A 210 8.32 -13.09 -5.08
C TRP A 210 6.90 -13.46 -5.54
N GLN A 211 5.99 -13.67 -4.59
CA GLN A 211 4.57 -13.92 -4.86
C GLN A 211 3.93 -12.83 -5.70
N ASP A 212 4.28 -11.56 -5.49
CA ASP A 212 3.70 -10.43 -6.21
C ASP A 212 4.13 -10.45 -7.69
N PHE A 213 5.39 -10.81 -7.98
CA PHE A 213 5.89 -10.96 -9.35
C PHE A 213 5.17 -12.09 -10.10
N VAL A 214 4.98 -13.24 -9.44
CA VAL A 214 4.24 -14.36 -10.02
C VAL A 214 2.78 -13.99 -10.28
N LEU A 215 2.14 -13.28 -9.35
CA LEU A 215 0.76 -12.85 -9.48
C LEU A 215 0.59 -11.85 -10.63
N VAL A 216 1.48 -10.87 -10.77
CA VAL A 216 1.50 -9.94 -11.90
C VAL A 216 1.71 -10.68 -13.23
N PHE A 217 2.64 -11.63 -13.28
CA PHE A 217 2.87 -12.43 -14.49
C PHE A 217 1.62 -13.21 -14.93
N VAL A 218 0.94 -13.87 -13.99
CA VAL A 218 -0.28 -14.65 -14.25
C VAL A 218 -1.44 -13.75 -14.69
N THR A 219 -1.67 -12.63 -14.00
CA THR A 219 -2.76 -11.71 -14.33
C THR A 219 -2.56 -11.05 -15.69
N VAL A 220 -1.36 -10.56 -15.99
CA VAL A 220 -1.02 -9.97 -17.30
C VAL A 220 -1.15 -11.03 -18.40
N SER A 221 -0.66 -12.25 -18.18
CA SER A 221 -0.79 -13.34 -19.16
C SER A 221 -2.25 -13.68 -19.45
N PHE A 222 -3.10 -13.71 -18.41
CA PHE A 222 -4.53 -13.97 -18.55
C PHE A 222 -5.24 -12.89 -19.38
N PHE A 223 -5.05 -11.62 -19.04
CA PHE A 223 -5.65 -10.51 -19.79
C PHE A 223 -5.10 -10.40 -21.23
N SER A 224 -3.81 -10.67 -21.41
CA SER A 224 -3.17 -10.69 -22.73
C SER A 224 -3.72 -11.81 -23.62
N PHE A 225 -4.00 -12.98 -23.05
CA PHE A 225 -4.64 -14.08 -23.77
C PHE A 225 -6.05 -13.70 -24.24
N ILE A 226 -6.83 -13.03 -23.38
CA ILE A 226 -8.17 -12.52 -23.74
C ILE A 226 -8.07 -11.47 -24.85
N ALA A 227 -7.19 -10.48 -24.69
CA ALA A 227 -7.00 -9.41 -25.68
C ALA A 227 -6.53 -9.96 -27.04
N SER A 228 -5.56 -10.88 -27.05
CA SER A 228 -5.07 -11.54 -28.27
C SER A 228 -6.15 -12.37 -28.95
N THR A 229 -6.97 -13.09 -28.16
CA THR A 229 -8.11 -13.85 -28.71
C THR A 229 -9.17 -12.93 -29.32
N LEU A 230 -9.45 -11.80 -28.68
CA LEU A 230 -10.40 -10.80 -29.16
C LEU A 230 -9.90 -10.15 -30.46
N ALA A 231 -8.64 -9.72 -30.49
CA ALA A 231 -8.00 -9.13 -31.66
C ALA A 231 -8.00 -10.11 -32.83
N SER A 232 -7.55 -11.36 -32.60
CA SER A 232 -7.52 -12.40 -33.62
C SER A 232 -8.90 -12.70 -34.23
N ASN A 233 -9.98 -12.66 -33.43
CA ASN A 233 -11.34 -12.82 -33.93
C ASN A 233 -11.84 -11.61 -34.75
N LEU A 234 -11.52 -10.38 -34.31
CA LEU A 234 -11.84 -9.15 -35.04
C LEU A 234 -11.12 -9.09 -36.39
N SER A 235 -9.85 -9.47 -36.41
CA SER A 235 -9.00 -9.57 -37.58
C SER A 235 -9.56 -10.51 -38.65
N VAL A 236 -10.03 -11.70 -38.26
CA VAL A 236 -10.67 -12.64 -39.21
C VAL A 236 -11.99 -12.09 -39.77
N LYS A 237 -12.80 -11.42 -38.96
CA LYS A 237 -14.06 -10.79 -39.43
C LYS A 237 -13.81 -9.66 -40.42
N ASN A 238 -12.75 -8.88 -40.24
CA ASN A 238 -12.43 -7.78 -41.16
C ASN A 238 -11.91 -8.29 -42.51
N ILE A 239 -11.18 -9.41 -42.53
CA ILE A 239 -10.79 -10.09 -43.78
C ILE A 239 -12.01 -10.50 -44.60
N ASP A 240 -13.06 -11.00 -43.95
CA ASP A 240 -14.29 -11.43 -44.62
C ASP A 240 -15.07 -10.26 -45.25
N LYS A 241 -15.00 -9.06 -44.66
CA LYS A 241 -15.62 -7.85 -45.24
C LYS A 241 -14.83 -7.30 -46.43
N LEU A 242 -13.50 -7.24 -46.33
CA LEU A 242 -12.64 -6.72 -47.41
C LEU A 242 -12.64 -7.60 -48.67
N ASN A 243 -12.83 -8.91 -48.54
CA ASN A 243 -13.00 -9.80 -49.69
C ASN A 243 -14.39 -9.71 -50.35
N GLN A 244 -15.37 -9.03 -49.74
CA GLN A 244 -16.66 -8.75 -50.38
C GLN A 244 -16.66 -7.45 -51.19
N ASP A 245 -15.70 -6.55 -50.92
CA ASP A 245 -15.55 -5.25 -51.60
C ASP A 245 -14.54 -5.29 -52.77
N LEU A 246 -13.90 -6.44 -53.03
CA LEU A 246 -12.99 -6.71 -54.16
C LEU A 246 -13.62 -7.66 -55.17
#